data_AF-A0A9Q9UI80-F1
#
_entry.id   AF-A0A9Q9UI80-F1
#
_cell.length_a   1.000
_cell.length_b   1.000
_cell.length_c   1.000
_cell.angle_alpha   90.00
_cell.angle_beta   90.00
_cell.angle_gamma   90.00
#
_symmetry.space_group_name_H-M   'P 1'
#
loop_
_entity.id
_entity.type
_entity.pdbx_description
1 polymer ?
#
loop_
_entity_poly.entity_id
_entity_poly.type
_entity_poly.pdbx_seq_one_letter_code
_entity_poly.pdbx_strand_id
1 'polypeptide(L)' 'MEIPDDLFPGFKEHAGPVLIYVKNGVVERGFPLRKDEFVTSLRSLDEARKKAGLPPVSQD' A
#
# COMPACT_ATOMS: atom_id res chain seq x y z
N MET A 1 14.31 -10.19 -6.96
CA MET A 1 12.84 -10.17 -6.92
C MET A 1 12.40 -9.83 -8.32
N GLU A 2 11.76 -10.77 -9.00
CA GLU A 2 11.19 -10.55 -10.33
C GLU A 2 9.76 -10.04 -10.14
N ILE A 3 9.43 -8.94 -10.81
CA ILE A 3 8.12 -8.32 -10.74
C ILE A 3 7.46 -8.58 -12.10
N PRO A 4 6.32 -9.29 -12.16
CA PRO A 4 5.61 -9.53 -13.40
C PRO A 4 5.22 -8.23 -14.10
N ASP A 5 5.27 -8.24 -15.42
CA ASP A 5 4.90 -7.10 -16.25
C ASP A 5 3.39 -6.85 -16.33
N ASP A 6 2.59 -7.82 -15.88
CA ASP A 6 1.14 -7.89 -16.00
C ASP A 6 0.41 -7.81 -14.65
N LEU A 7 1.07 -7.27 -13.62
CA LEU A 7 0.50 -7.13 -12.27
C LEU A 7 -0.85 -6.41 -12.25
N PHE A 8 -1.02 -5.42 -13.12
CA PHE A 8 -2.28 -4.74 -13.39
C PHE A 8 -2.24 -4.06 -14.77
N PRO A 9 -3.40 -3.72 -15.37
CA PRO A 9 -3.44 -3.04 -16.67
C PRO A 9 -2.70 -1.69 -16.65
N GLY A 10 -1.75 -1.52 -17.58
CA GLY A 10 -0.96 -0.29 -17.70
C GLY A 10 0.24 -0.21 -16.74
N PHE A 11 0.67 -1.33 -16.15
CA PHE A 11 1.77 -1.35 -15.20
C PHE A 11 3.10 -0.84 -15.79
N LYS A 12 3.42 -1.17 -17.05
CA LYS A 12 4.67 -0.74 -17.70
C LYS A 12 4.76 0.77 -17.87
N GLU A 13 3.63 1.42 -18.08
CA GLU A 13 3.52 2.86 -18.29
C GLU A 13 3.25 3.64 -17.00
N HIS A 14 2.95 2.94 -15.90
CA HIS A 14 2.61 3.56 -14.62
C HIS A 14 3.85 4.16 -13.94
N ALA A 15 3.75 5.45 -13.60
CA ALA A 15 4.75 6.15 -12.79
C ALA A 15 4.12 6.58 -11.47
N GLY A 16 4.44 5.87 -10.38
CA GLY A 16 3.92 6.20 -9.06
C GLY A 16 3.98 5.04 -8.07
N PRO A 17 3.46 5.24 -6.86
CA PRO A 17 3.41 4.19 -5.85
C PRO A 17 2.48 3.04 -6.28
N VAL A 18 2.87 1.82 -5.91
CA VAL A 18 2.14 0.57 -6.18
C VAL A 18 2.13 -0.27 -4.92
N LEU A 19 0.99 -0.84 -4.57
CA LEU A 19 0.88 -1.90 -3.57
C LEU A 19 1.06 -3.26 -4.26
N ILE A 20 1.98 -4.08 -3.76
CA ILE A 20 2.23 -5.44 -4.28
C ILE A 20 1.90 -6.50 -3.23
N TYR A 21 1.36 -7.64 -3.68
CA TYR A 21 1.08 -8.80 -2.85
C TYR A 21 2.12 -9.88 -3.12
N VAL A 22 2.83 -10.29 -2.07
CA VAL A 22 3.85 -11.33 -2.14
C VAL A 22 3.33 -12.58 -1.43
N LYS A 23 3.36 -13.72 -2.12
CA LYS A 23 3.04 -15.03 -1.57
C LYS A 23 4.21 -15.97 -1.81
N ASN A 24 4.75 -16.56 -0.75
CA ASN A 24 5.91 -17.45 -0.82
C ASN A 24 7.12 -16.85 -1.57
N GLY A 25 7.34 -15.54 -1.42
CA GLY A 25 8.43 -14.82 -2.10
C GLY A 25 8.16 -14.45 -3.55
N VAL A 26 7.00 -14.80 -4.11
CA VAL A 26 6.58 -14.47 -5.47
C VAL A 26 5.58 -13.32 -5.44
N VAL A 27 5.75 -12.34 -6.32
CA VAL A 27 4.77 -11.26 -6.50
C VAL A 27 3.61 -11.79 -7.34
N GLU A 28 2.42 -11.87 -6.76
CA GLU A 28 1.25 -12.44 -7.47
C GLU A 28 0.36 -11.37 -8.09
N ARG A 29 0.25 -10.18 -7.47
CA ARG A 29 -0.69 -9.10 -7.86
C ARG A 29 -0.17 -7.73 -7.42
N GLY A 30 -0.66 -6.67 -8.07
CA GLY A 30 -0.42 -5.30 -7.61
C GLY A 30 -1.54 -4.34 -7.98
N PHE A 31 -1.55 -3.18 -7.33
CA PHE A 31 -2.50 -2.10 -7.60
C PHE A 31 -1.80 -0.73 -7.53
N PRO A 32 -2.03 0.17 -8.48
CA PRO A 32 -1.53 1.53 -8.40
C PRO A 32 -2.24 2.27 -7.27
N LEU A 33 -1.49 3.00 -6.45
CA LEU A 33 -2.08 3.87 -5.43
C LEU A 33 -2.36 5.24 -6.03
N ARG A 34 -3.55 5.78 -5.76
CA ARG A 34 -3.90 7.16 -6.10
C ARG A 34 -3.07 8.14 -5.26
N LYS A 35 -3.09 9.42 -5.64
CA LYS A 35 -2.30 10.48 -5.01
C LYS A 35 -2.56 10.63 -3.50
N ASP A 36 -3.76 10.30 -3.06
CA ASP A 36 -4.26 10.38 -1.68
C ASP A 36 -4.36 9.01 -0.99
N GLU A 37 -3.94 7.94 -1.67
CA GLU A 37 -3.93 6.59 -1.12
C GLU A 37 -2.52 6.22 -0.64
N PHE A 38 -2.45 5.54 0.50
CA PHE A 38 -1.20 5.07 1.08
C PHE A 38 -1.43 3.78 1.87
N VAL A 39 -0.34 3.05 2.10
CA VAL A 39 -0.35 1.84 2.93
C VAL A 39 0.56 2.06 4.12
N THR A 40 0.06 1.73 5.30
CA THR A 40 0.79 1.84 6.56
C THR A 40 0.30 0.78 7.54
N SER A 41 1.01 0.58 8.65
CA SER A 41 0.53 -0.28 9.72
C SER A 41 -0.56 0.44 10.53
N LEU A 42 -1.50 -0.31 11.13
CA LEU A 42 -2.50 0.26 12.04
C LEU A 42 -1.84 1.07 13.16
N ARG A 43 -0.76 0.54 13.75
CA ARG A 43 0.04 1.24 14.76
C ARG A 43 0.59 2.58 14.27
N SER A 44 1.16 2.61 13.07
CA SER A 44 1.70 3.84 12.48
C SER A 44 0.59 4.85 12.18
N LEU A 45 -0.58 4.37 11.75
CA LEU A 45 -1.75 5.21 11.53
C LEU A 45 -2.29 5.79 12.84
N ASP A 46 -2.34 4.99 13.91
CA ASP A 46 -2.75 5.42 15.25
C ASP A 46 -1.81 6.49 15.81
N GLU A 47 -0.50 6.32 15.65
CA GLU A 47 0.49 7.34 16.04
C GLU A 47 0.32 8.65 15.26
N ALA A 48 0.05 8.57 13.95
CA ALA A 48 -0.20 9.75 13.13
C ALA A 48 -1.48 10.48 13.57
N ARG A 49 -2.55 9.73 13.85
CA ARG A 49 -3.83 10.27 14.33
C ARG A 49 -3.70 10.92 15.70
N LYS A 50 -2.99 10.28 16.63
CA LYS A 50 -2.67 10.85 17.95
C LYS A 50 -1.97 12.20 17.83
N LYS A 51 -0.96 12.31 16.97
CA LYS A 51 -0.24 13.58 16.73
C LYS A 51 -1.11 14.65 16.09
N ALA A 52 -2.13 14.24 15.33
CA ALA A 52 -3.12 15.14 14.74
C ALA A 52 -4.29 15.49 15.69
N GLY A 53 -4.32 14.97 16.92
CA GLY A 53 -5.42 15.17 17.87
C GLY A 53 -6.69 14.38 17.52
N LEU A 54 -6.57 13.34 16.71
CA LEU A 54 -7.67 12.47 16.27
C LEU A 54 -7.74 11.19 17.13
N PRO A 55 -8.93 10.59 17.32
CA PRO A 55 -9.07 9.31 18.00
C PRO A 55 -8.38 8.18 17.21
N PRO A 56 -7.88 7.10 17.84
CA PRO A 56 -7.26 5.97 17.14
C PRO A 56 -8.26 5.26 16.21
N VAL A 57 -7.73 4.53 15.21
CA VAL A 57 -8.52 3.66 14.31
C VAL A 57 -8.90 2.38 15.04
N SER A 58 -7.97 1.82 15.80
CA SER A 58 -8.17 0.61 16.59
C SER A 58 -8.89 0.98 17.89
N GLN A 59 -10.04 0.36 18.17
CA GLN A 59 -10.61 0.32 19.51
C GLN A 59 -10.15 -1.00 20.12
N ASP A 60 -9.34 -0.93 21.17
CA ASP A 60 -9.04 -2.12 22.01
C ASP A 60 -10.33 -2.69 22.61
#